data_AF-X0ZP31-F1
#
_entry.id   AF-X0ZP31-F1
#
_cell.length_a   1.000
_cell.length_b   1.000
_cell.length_c   1.000
_cell.angle_alpha   90.00
_cell.angle_beta   90.00
_cell.angle_gamma   90.00
#
_symmetry.space_group_name_H-M   'P 1'
#
loop_
_entity.id
_entity.type
_entity.pdbx_description
1 polymer ?
#
loop_
_entity_poly.entity_id
_entity_poly.type
_entity_poly.pdbx_seq_one_letter_code
_entity_poly.pdbx_strand_id
1 'polypeptide(L)'
;RKCEEDIERNSSNPKLRDLAIFYLDFFNEILSSYKNRYNSDVIGAFKKLQDEGFIEIITCAATHGYLPLLGRDSAVNAQIKVGIESYKRLFGREPKGIWLPECAYRHGYEWVPPVEGKYAQKGYRPGIEKFLIENNIKYFIVDTHTINPTF
;
A
#
# COMPACT_ATOMS: atom_id res chain seq x y z
N ARG A 1 15.67 -9.18 -24.24
CA ARG A 1 14.95 -10.09 -25.17
C ARG A 1 13.83 -9.40 -25.94
N LYS A 2 12.69 -9.00 -25.36
CA LYS A 2 11.61 -8.33 -26.13
C LYS A 2 12.06 -7.03 -26.83
N CYS A 3 12.79 -6.16 -26.14
CA CYS A 3 13.29 -4.91 -26.75
C CYS A 3 14.31 -5.18 -27.86
N GLU A 4 15.16 -6.20 -27.74
CA GLU A 4 16.11 -6.60 -28.80
C GLU A 4 15.35 -7.10 -30.04
N GLU A 5 14.34 -7.94 -29.86
CA GLU A 5 13.46 -8.41 -30.93
C GLU A 5 12.71 -7.23 -31.60
N ASP A 6 12.28 -6.23 -30.82
CA ASP A 6 11.61 -5.04 -31.34
C ASP A 6 12.58 -4.10 -32.10
N ILE A 7 13.87 -4.04 -31.74
CA ILE A 7 14.89 -3.32 -32.51
C ILE A 7 15.05 -3.95 -33.90
N GLU A 8 15.11 -5.27 -33.97
CA GLU A 8 15.21 -6.01 -35.24
C GLU A 8 13.93 -5.86 -36.07
N ARG A 9 12.76 -6.06 -35.44
CA ARG A 9 11.44 -5.94 -36.09
C ARG A 9 11.21 -4.56 -36.69
N ASN A 10 11.64 -3.51 -36.00
CA ASN A 10 11.45 -2.13 -36.42
C ASN A 10 12.65 -1.57 -37.17
N SER A 11 13.56 -2.41 -37.68
CA SER A 11 14.77 -2.00 -38.42
C SER A 11 14.49 -1.05 -39.59
N SER A 12 13.33 -1.17 -40.25
CA SER A 12 12.89 -0.31 -41.36
C SER A 12 12.21 1.00 -40.92
N ASN A 13 11.91 1.16 -39.62
CA ASN A 13 11.30 2.37 -39.06
C ASN A 13 12.21 2.98 -37.98
N PRO A 14 13.08 3.96 -38.34
CA PRO A 14 14.07 4.52 -37.44
C PRO A 14 13.50 5.03 -36.12
N LYS A 15 12.33 5.70 -36.15
CA LYS A 15 11.70 6.23 -34.93
C LYS A 15 11.30 5.13 -33.95
N LEU A 16 10.74 4.03 -34.45
CA LEU A 16 10.33 2.90 -33.61
C LEU A 16 11.54 2.09 -33.14
N ARG A 17 12.58 1.96 -33.97
CA ARG A 17 13.84 1.36 -33.59
C ARG A 17 14.51 2.13 -32.44
N ASP A 18 14.60 3.45 -32.56
CA ASP A 18 15.23 4.29 -31.53
C ASP A 18 14.45 4.24 -30.21
N LEU A 19 13.12 4.20 -30.27
CA LEU A 19 12.29 3.97 -29.09
C LEU A 19 12.56 2.60 -28.44
N ALA A 20 12.74 1.55 -29.24
CA ALA A 20 13.07 0.22 -28.73
C ALA A 20 14.47 0.17 -28.08
N ILE A 21 15.45 0.88 -28.64
CA ILE A 21 16.79 1.07 -28.04
C ILE A 21 16.68 1.79 -26.70
N PHE A 22 15.95 2.89 -26.63
CA PHE A 22 15.73 3.63 -25.39
C PHE A 22 15.20 2.72 -24.26
N TYR A 23 14.17 1.93 -24.54
CA TYR A 23 13.63 1.01 -23.53
C TYR A 23 14.59 -0.14 -23.18
N LEU A 24 15.37 -0.63 -24.14
CA LEU A 24 16.40 -1.63 -23.87
C LEU A 24 17.40 -1.09 -22.83
N ASP A 25 17.93 0.12 -23.07
CA ASP A 25 18.89 0.76 -22.18
C ASP A 25 18.26 1.05 -20.80
N PHE A 26 17.06 1.62 -20.78
CA PHE A 26 16.29 1.89 -19.56
C PHE A 26 16.10 0.64 -18.69
N PHE A 27 15.66 -0.49 -19.27
CA PHE A 27 15.45 -1.72 -18.50
C PHE A 27 16.77 -2.37 -18.08
N ASN A 28 17.84 -2.24 -18.87
CA ASN A 28 19.17 -2.71 -18.48
C ASN A 28 19.70 -1.92 -17.27
N GLU A 29 19.51 -0.61 -17.25
CA GLU A 29 19.87 0.24 -16.10
C GLU A 29 19.06 -0.10 -14.85
N ILE A 30 17.75 -0.33 -14.98
CA ILE A 30 16.90 -0.78 -13.88
C ILE A 30 17.38 -2.13 -13.34
N LEU A 31 17.65 -3.09 -14.24
CA LEU A 31 18.11 -4.43 -13.85
C LEU A 31 19.48 -4.37 -13.16
N SER A 32 20.39 -3.54 -13.66
CA SER A 32 21.69 -3.29 -13.05
C SER A 32 21.53 -2.65 -11.67
N SER A 33 20.66 -1.65 -11.53
CA SER A 33 20.38 -1.02 -10.24
C SER A 33 19.78 -2.01 -9.24
N TYR A 34 18.79 -2.79 -9.65
CA TYR A 34 18.16 -3.81 -8.81
C TYR A 34 19.19 -4.83 -8.32
N LYS A 35 19.99 -5.42 -9.23
CA LYS A 35 20.97 -6.46 -8.89
C LYS A 35 22.19 -5.93 -8.16
N ASN A 36 22.82 -4.88 -8.69
CA ASN A 36 24.16 -4.45 -8.28
C ASN A 36 24.11 -3.38 -7.19
N ARG A 37 23.21 -2.40 -7.31
CA ARG A 37 23.11 -1.30 -6.34
C ARG A 37 22.30 -1.68 -5.11
N TYR A 38 21.20 -2.40 -5.29
CA TYR A 38 20.28 -2.76 -4.21
C TYR A 38 20.38 -4.23 -3.78
N ASN A 39 21.29 -5.02 -4.35
CA ASN A 39 21.47 -6.45 -4.05
C ASN A 39 20.14 -7.25 -4.11
N SER A 40 19.27 -6.89 -5.05
CA SER A 40 17.92 -7.43 -5.21
C SER A 40 16.99 -7.25 -4.00
N ASP A 41 17.34 -6.37 -3.06
CA ASP A 41 16.56 -6.08 -1.85
C ASP A 41 15.99 -4.65 -1.87
N VAL A 42 14.84 -4.50 -2.51
CA VAL A 42 14.12 -3.21 -2.60
C VAL A 42 13.64 -2.76 -1.22
N ILE A 43 13.23 -3.69 -0.36
CA ILE A 43 12.76 -3.35 1.00
C ILE A 43 13.92 -2.83 1.85
N GLY A 44 15.08 -3.49 1.80
CA GLY A 44 16.29 -3.03 2.47
C GLY A 44 16.73 -1.65 2.00
N ALA A 45 16.61 -1.35 0.71
CA ALA A 45 16.91 -0.03 0.16
C ALA A 45 16.00 1.07 0.75
N PHE A 46 14.68 0.83 0.81
CA PHE A 46 13.75 1.77 1.45
C PHE A 46 13.93 1.86 2.97
N LYS A 47 14.19 0.72 3.62
CA LYS A 47 14.51 0.68 5.05
C LYS A 47 15.72 1.57 5.37
N LYS A 48 16.78 1.51 4.56
CA LYS A 48 17.97 2.38 4.74
C LYS A 48 17.60 3.86 4.67
N LEU A 49 16.80 4.29 3.69
CA LEU A 49 16.36 5.68 3.58
C LEU A 49 15.54 6.14 4.80
N GLN A 50 14.69 5.24 5.32
CA GLN A 50 13.93 5.51 6.54
C GLN A 50 14.84 5.56 7.79
N ASP A 51 15.82 4.66 7.88
CA ASP A 51 16.78 4.61 8.99
C ASP A 51 17.66 5.88 9.02
N GLU A 52 18.01 6.41 7.86
CA GLU A 52 18.76 7.67 7.67
C GLU A 52 17.90 8.93 7.84
N GLY A 53 16.57 8.79 7.95
CA GLY A 53 15.64 9.90 8.21
C GLY A 53 15.24 10.70 6.97
N PHE A 54 15.53 10.21 5.76
CA PHE A 54 15.11 10.87 4.51
C PHE A 54 13.62 10.72 4.22
N ILE A 55 13.02 9.61 4.67
CA ILE A 55 11.59 9.30 4.45
C ILE A 55 10.98 8.70 5.72
N GLU A 56 9.66 8.79 5.83
CA GLU A 56 8.86 7.99 6.75
C GLU A 56 8.02 6.99 5.95
N ILE A 57 8.12 5.71 6.28
CA ILE A 57 7.32 4.65 5.68
C ILE A 57 6.21 4.30 6.68
N ILE A 58 4.97 4.33 6.21
CA ILE A 58 3.78 3.92 6.97
C ILE A 58 3.31 2.52 6.54
N THR A 59 2.49 1.88 7.38
CA THR A 59 1.89 0.57 7.04
C THR A 59 0.52 0.73 6.38
N CYS A 60 -0.14 -0.39 6.08
CA CYS A 60 -1.51 -0.47 5.57
C CYS A 60 -2.21 -1.70 6.18
N ALA A 61 -3.50 -1.89 5.89
CA ALA A 61 -4.16 -3.18 6.12
C ALA A 61 -3.44 -4.29 5.33
N ALA A 62 -3.34 -5.48 5.93
CA ALA A 62 -2.54 -6.60 5.43
C ALA A 62 -2.73 -6.95 3.94
N THR A 63 -3.96 -6.85 3.43
CA THR A 63 -4.27 -7.17 2.02
C THR A 63 -5.03 -6.05 1.31
N HIS A 64 -4.92 -4.81 1.79
CA HIS A 64 -5.71 -3.67 1.26
C HIS A 64 -7.24 -3.90 1.30
N GLY A 65 -7.73 -4.66 2.29
CA GLY A 65 -9.17 -4.94 2.40
C GLY A 65 -9.95 -3.68 2.77
N TYR A 66 -11.08 -3.44 2.10
CA TYR A 66 -11.93 -2.26 2.32
C TYR A 66 -12.58 -2.30 3.73
N LEU A 67 -11.86 -1.74 4.72
CA LEU A 67 -12.13 -1.93 6.15
C LEU A 67 -13.56 -1.58 6.57
N PRO A 68 -14.20 -0.51 6.07
CA PRO A 68 -15.56 -0.17 6.47
C PRO A 68 -16.60 -1.27 6.18
N LEU A 69 -16.38 -2.07 5.14
CA LEU A 69 -17.33 -3.10 4.69
C LEU A 69 -17.00 -4.50 5.23
N LEU A 70 -15.89 -4.68 5.94
CA LEU A 70 -15.61 -5.95 6.60
C LEU A 70 -16.65 -6.19 7.69
N GLY A 71 -17.42 -7.28 7.57
CA GLY A 71 -18.59 -7.52 8.42
C GLY A 71 -18.31 -7.87 9.88
N ARG A 72 -17.04 -8.06 10.25
CA ARG A 72 -16.60 -8.36 11.61
C ARG A 72 -15.49 -7.43 12.05
N ASP A 73 -15.62 -6.91 13.26
CA ASP A 73 -14.58 -6.10 13.89
C ASP A 73 -13.28 -6.87 14.12
N SER A 74 -13.36 -8.17 14.41
CA SER A 74 -12.19 -9.03 14.49
C SER A 74 -11.43 -9.13 13.16
N ALA A 75 -12.13 -9.05 12.01
CA ALA A 75 -11.49 -9.03 10.70
C ALA A 75 -10.82 -7.68 10.41
N VAL A 76 -11.44 -6.57 10.82
CA VAL A 76 -10.83 -5.23 10.76
C VAL A 76 -9.54 -5.21 11.58
N ASN A 77 -9.60 -5.64 12.84
CA ASN A 77 -8.44 -5.68 13.72
C ASN A 77 -7.35 -6.62 13.20
N ALA A 78 -7.71 -7.79 12.66
CA ALA A 78 -6.76 -8.73 12.09
C ALA A 78 -6.01 -8.12 10.89
N GLN A 79 -6.72 -7.42 10.00
CA GLN A 79 -6.10 -6.72 8.86
C GLN A 79 -5.09 -5.66 9.31
N ILE A 80 -5.43 -4.86 10.32
CA ILE A 80 -4.52 -3.83 10.88
C ILE A 80 -3.32 -4.50 11.55
N LYS A 81 -3.55 -5.45 12.45
CA LYS A 81 -2.50 -6.12 13.22
C LYS A 81 -1.51 -6.86 12.32
N VAL A 82 -1.98 -7.60 11.32
CA VAL A 82 -1.10 -8.33 10.39
C VAL A 82 -0.30 -7.36 9.50
N GLY A 83 -0.87 -6.22 9.12
CA GLY A 83 -0.14 -5.15 8.42
C GLY A 83 0.99 -4.56 9.27
N ILE A 84 0.72 -4.31 10.55
CA ILE A 84 1.71 -3.84 11.53
C ILE A 84 2.82 -4.87 11.76
N GLU A 85 2.49 -6.14 11.97
CA GLU A 85 3.49 -7.20 12.14
C GLU A 85 4.34 -7.41 10.89
N SER A 86 3.75 -7.29 9.70
CA SER A 86 4.50 -7.32 8.44
C SER A 86 5.47 -6.15 8.34
N TYR A 87 5.05 -4.95 8.73
CA TYR A 87 5.92 -3.78 8.79
C TYR A 87 7.09 -3.99 9.77
N LYS A 88 6.82 -4.47 11.00
CA LYS A 88 7.90 -4.74 11.98
C LYS A 88 8.92 -5.74 11.45
N ARG A 89 8.44 -6.83 10.83
CA ARG A 89 9.31 -7.86 10.24
C ARG A 89 10.23 -7.30 9.15
N LEU A 90 9.72 -6.37 8.33
CA LEU A 90 10.45 -5.82 7.19
C LEU A 90 11.34 -4.62 7.54
N PHE A 91 10.90 -3.76 8.47
CA PHE A 91 11.55 -2.49 8.79
C PHE A 91 12.23 -2.45 10.16
N GLY A 92 11.97 -3.43 11.03
CA GLY A 92 12.59 -3.57 12.35
C GLY A 92 12.13 -2.56 13.40
N ARG A 93 11.00 -1.88 13.17
CA ARG A 93 10.42 -0.88 14.08
C ARG A 93 8.89 -0.86 13.98
N GLU A 94 8.23 -0.25 14.95
CA GLU A 94 6.78 -0.01 14.92
C GLU A 94 6.42 1.09 13.90
N PRO A 95 5.38 0.93 13.07
CA PRO A 95 4.89 2.00 12.22
C PRO A 95 4.17 3.07 13.06
N LYS A 96 4.41 4.35 12.78
CA LYS A 96 3.68 5.46 13.43
C LYS A 96 2.35 5.74 12.73
N GLY A 97 2.34 5.70 11.40
CA GLY A 97 1.18 5.96 10.57
C GLY A 97 0.63 4.72 9.87
N ILE A 98 -0.61 4.84 9.38
CA ILE A 98 -1.22 3.86 8.49
C ILE A 98 -1.91 4.56 7.31
N TRP A 99 -1.77 3.99 6.11
CA TRP A 99 -2.66 4.27 4.99
C TRP A 99 -3.90 3.39 5.14
N LEU A 100 -5.07 3.98 5.35
CA LEU A 100 -6.32 3.21 5.29
C LEU A 100 -6.58 2.81 3.83
N PRO A 101 -6.96 1.56 3.53
CA PRO A 101 -7.29 1.15 2.17
C PRO A 101 -8.32 2.09 1.55
N GLU A 102 -7.99 2.67 0.40
CA GLU A 102 -8.80 3.69 -0.30
C GLU A 102 -9.15 4.95 0.53
N CYS A 103 -8.34 5.28 1.55
CA CYS A 103 -8.68 6.29 2.55
C CYS A 103 -10.07 6.05 3.20
N ALA A 104 -10.56 4.80 3.16
CA ALA A 104 -11.92 4.46 3.53
C ALA A 104 -12.06 4.44 5.06
N TYR A 105 -12.65 5.51 5.58
CA TYR A 105 -12.90 5.70 6.99
C TYR A 105 -14.37 5.48 7.33
N ARG A 106 -14.63 4.93 8.53
CA ARG A 106 -15.95 4.97 9.16
C ARG A 106 -15.79 5.35 10.62
N HIS A 107 -16.62 6.29 11.08
CA HIS A 107 -16.78 6.57 12.50
C HIS A 107 -17.61 5.46 13.17
N GLY A 108 -17.88 5.57 14.47
CA GLY A 108 -18.81 4.67 15.16
C GLY A 108 -20.26 4.94 14.77
N TYR A 109 -21.03 3.91 14.42
CA TYR A 109 -22.46 4.04 14.07
C TYR A 109 -23.21 2.71 14.17
N GLU A 110 -24.54 2.79 14.14
CA GLU A 110 -25.42 1.63 13.96
C GLU A 110 -25.30 1.10 12.52
N TRP A 111 -24.57 0.00 12.37
CA TRP A 111 -24.28 -0.56 11.06
C TRP A 111 -25.39 -1.47 10.57
N VAL A 112 -25.77 -1.28 9.31
CA VAL A 112 -26.58 -2.22 8.56
C VAL A 112 -25.70 -2.86 7.47
N PRO A 113 -25.56 -4.20 7.46
CA PRO A 113 -24.85 -4.90 6.40
C PRO A 113 -25.38 -4.55 5.00
N PRO A 114 -24.49 -4.37 4.01
CA PRO A 114 -24.92 -4.17 2.63
C PRO A 114 -25.50 -5.45 2.01
N VAL A 115 -25.18 -6.61 2.57
CA VAL A 115 -25.68 -7.93 2.15
C VAL A 115 -26.01 -8.76 3.37
N GLU A 116 -27.06 -9.57 3.28
CA GLU A 116 -27.40 -10.53 4.32
C GLU A 116 -26.32 -11.62 4.42
N GLY A 117 -25.98 -12.03 5.64
CA GLY A 117 -25.05 -13.12 5.84
C GLY A 117 -24.78 -13.41 7.30
N LYS A 118 -24.40 -14.67 7.58
CA LYS A 118 -24.09 -15.16 8.93
C LYS A 118 -23.03 -14.35 9.69
N TYR A 119 -22.20 -13.58 8.97
CA TYR A 119 -21.07 -12.84 9.51
C TYR A 119 -21.26 -11.33 9.49
N ALA A 120 -22.42 -10.86 9.05
CA ALA A 120 -22.75 -9.46 8.93
C ALA A 120 -24.03 -9.21 9.74
N GLN A 121 -23.86 -8.85 11.00
CA GLN A 121 -24.98 -8.59 11.91
C GLN A 121 -25.22 -7.10 12.02
N LYS A 122 -26.49 -6.71 12.08
CA LYS A 122 -26.87 -5.33 12.37
C LYS A 122 -26.47 -4.97 13.80
N GLY A 123 -26.09 -3.72 14.01
CA GLY A 123 -25.87 -3.16 15.34
C GLY A 123 -24.69 -2.20 15.37
N TYR A 124 -24.45 -1.65 16.56
CA TYR A 124 -23.37 -0.70 16.79
C TYR A 124 -22.00 -1.29 16.46
N ARG A 125 -21.22 -0.54 15.68
CA ARG A 125 -19.80 -0.82 15.43
C ARG A 125 -18.96 0.38 15.84
N PRO A 126 -17.85 0.19 16.58
CA PRO A 126 -16.91 1.27 16.89
C PRO A 126 -16.20 1.73 15.62
N GLY A 127 -15.81 3.01 15.56
CA GLY A 127 -15.08 3.54 14.41
C GLY A 127 -13.71 2.88 14.20
N ILE A 128 -13.15 3.07 13.00
CA ILE A 128 -11.86 2.47 12.63
C ILE A 128 -10.74 2.94 13.57
N GLU A 129 -10.79 4.20 14.01
CA GLU A 129 -9.85 4.82 14.93
C GLU A 129 -9.67 4.05 16.24
N LYS A 130 -10.71 3.37 16.74
CA LYS A 130 -10.60 2.52 17.93
C LYS A 130 -9.54 1.43 17.73
N PHE A 131 -9.60 0.71 16.61
CA PHE A 131 -8.65 -0.37 16.30
C PHE A 131 -7.25 0.19 16.03
N LEU A 132 -7.15 1.39 15.47
CA LEU A 132 -5.86 2.06 15.27
C LEU A 132 -5.19 2.40 16.61
N ILE A 133 -5.96 2.97 17.54
CA ILE A 133 -5.49 3.32 18.90
C ILE A 133 -5.06 2.07 19.66
N GLU A 134 -5.87 1.00 19.63
CA GLU A 134 -5.55 -0.28 20.26
C GLU A 134 -4.26 -0.93 19.72
N ASN A 135 -3.90 -0.62 18.47
CA ASN A 135 -2.66 -1.07 17.85
C ASN A 135 -1.57 0.03 17.79
N ASN A 136 -1.67 1.06 18.62
CA ASN A 136 -0.66 2.10 18.81
C ASN A 136 -0.33 2.96 17.56
N ILE A 137 -1.22 2.99 16.57
CA ILE A 137 -1.10 3.87 15.40
C ILE A 137 -1.42 5.31 15.81
N LYS A 138 -0.59 6.26 15.34
CA LYS A 138 -0.62 7.67 15.75
C LYS A 138 -1.40 8.56 14.79
N TYR A 139 -1.40 8.23 13.51
CA TYR A 139 -2.10 8.99 12.50
C TYR A 139 -2.49 8.13 11.30
N PHE A 140 -3.44 8.62 10.52
CA PHE A 140 -3.84 8.07 9.24
C PHE A 140 -4.29 9.19 8.31
N ILE A 141 -4.52 8.87 7.05
CA ILE A 141 -4.91 9.82 6.01
C ILE A 141 -6.37 9.56 5.62
N VAL A 142 -7.12 10.65 5.42
CA VAL A 142 -8.50 10.66 4.90
C VAL A 142 -8.60 11.65 3.76
N ASP A 143 -9.66 11.55 2.97
CA ASP A 143 -9.94 12.50 1.91
C ASP A 143 -10.51 13.82 2.47
N THR A 144 -10.39 14.90 1.71
CA THR A 144 -10.74 16.26 2.11
C THR A 144 -12.20 16.36 2.55
N HIS A 145 -13.12 15.74 1.81
CA HIS A 145 -14.56 15.76 2.11
C HIS A 145 -14.91 15.12 3.46
N THR A 146 -14.05 14.23 3.99
CA THR A 146 -14.24 13.62 5.31
C THR A 146 -14.02 14.63 6.45
N ILE A 147 -13.20 15.66 6.21
CA ILE A 147 -12.90 16.72 7.18
C ILE A 147 -13.72 17.98 6.89
N ASN A 148 -13.91 18.31 5.61
CA ASN A 148 -14.58 19.52 5.16
C ASN A 148 -15.80 19.17 4.29
N PRO A 149 -17.01 19.12 4.87
CA PRO A 149 -18.22 18.69 4.17
C PRO A 149 -18.82 19.74 3.23
N THR A 150 -18.14 20.87 2.98
CA THR A 150 -18.67 22.02 2.23
C THR A 150 -18.28 22.09 0.74
N PHE A 151 -17.78 21.00 0.15
CA PHE A 151 -17.55 20.86 -1.30
C PHE A 151 -18.55 19.92 -1.94
#